data_AF-A0A0S8CCU1-F1
#
_entry.id   AF-A0A0S8CCU1-F1
#
_cell.length_a   1.000
_cell.length_b   1.000
_cell.length_c   1.000
_cell.angle_alpha   90.00
_cell.angle_beta   90.00
_cell.angle_gamma   90.00
#
_symmetry.space_group_name_H-M   'P 1'
#
loop_
_entity.id
_entity.type
_entity.pdbx_description
1 polymer ?
#
loop_
_entity_poly.entity_id
_entity_poly.type
_entity_poly.pdbx_seq_one_letter_code
_entity_poly.pdbx_strand_id
1 'polypeptide(L)'
;MLTLLSLGFVLGMRHALEADHAAAVASLALRNHSMSHTLKQGLAWGMGHTITLLAFSSVVLLLGSVIPARFAQGLEFGVGLMLVGLGLDVI
;
A
#
# COMPACT_ATOMS: atom_id res chain seq x y z
N MET A 1 -21.55 -5.03 15.23
CA MET A 1 -20.64 -3.87 15.12
C MET A 1 -19.21 -4.24 15.49
N LEU A 2 -18.94 -4.70 16.72
CA LEU A 2 -17.61 -5.19 17.12
C LEU A 2 -17.05 -6.27 16.17
N THR A 3 -17.89 -7.21 15.71
CA THR A 3 -17.49 -8.26 14.77
C THR A 3 -17.05 -7.72 13.40
N LEU A 4 -17.68 -6.66 12.90
CA LEU A 4 -17.32 -6.05 11.62
C LEU A 4 -16.01 -5.28 11.74
N LEU A 5 -15.83 -4.55 12.85
CA LEU A 5 -14.59 -3.83 13.15
C LEU A 5 -13.42 -4.80 13.36
N SER A 6 -13.63 -5.91 14.07
CA SER A 6 -12.59 -6.92 14.26
C SER A 6 -12.22 -7.62 12.96
N LEU A 7 -13.19 -7.99 12.12
CA LEU A 7 -12.92 -8.54 10.79
C LEU A 7 -12.15 -7.55 9.92
N GLY A 8 -12.60 -6.30 9.85
CA GLY A 8 -11.93 -5.24 9.09
C GLY A 8 -10.50 -4.99 9.58
N PHE A 9 -10.28 -5.03 10.89
CA PHE A 9 -8.96 -4.91 11.48
C PHE A 9 -8.03 -6.07 11.09
N VAL A 10 -8.51 -7.32 11.18
CA VAL A 10 -7.71 -8.49 10.78
C VAL A 10 -7.41 -8.48 9.28
N LEU A 11 -8.37 -8.13 8.44
CA LEU A 11 -8.16 -7.95 6.99
C LEU A 11 -7.14 -6.85 6.71
N GLY A 12 -7.22 -5.72 7.42
CA GLY A 12 -6.27 -4.63 7.31
C GLY A 12 -4.85 -5.05 7.71
N MET A 13 -4.70 -5.80 8.81
CA MET A 13 -3.40 -6.38 9.20
C MET A 13 -2.85 -7.33 8.14
N ARG A 14 -3.69 -8.19 7.57
CA ARG A 14 -3.27 -9.08 6.47
C ARG A 14 -2.78 -8.30 5.26
N HIS A 15 -3.51 -7.26 4.86
CA HIS A 15 -3.15 -6.41 3.72
C HIS A 15 -1.83 -5.67 3.98
N ALA A 16 -1.62 -5.14 5.19
CA ALA A 16 -0.37 -4.49 5.56
C ALA A 16 0.85 -5.44 5.55
N LEU A 17 0.62 -6.76 5.58
CA LEU A 17 1.65 -7.80 5.50
C LEU A 17 1.84 -8.35 4.08
N GLU A 18 1.24 -7.72 3.07
CA GLU A 18 1.48 -8.06 1.67
C GLU A 18 2.92 -7.72 1.25
N ALA A 19 3.40 -8.42 0.23
CA ALA A 19 4.82 -8.43 -0.16
C ALA A 19 5.35 -7.04 -0.51
N ASP A 20 4.50 -6.19 -1.09
CA ASP A 20 4.82 -4.81 -1.46
C ASP A 20 5.02 -3.92 -0.22
N HIS A 21 4.16 -4.03 0.78
CA HIS A 21 4.24 -3.28 2.03
C HIS A 21 5.43 -3.76 2.86
N ALA A 22 5.62 -5.08 2.96
CA ALA A 22 6.76 -5.67 3.63
C ALA A 22 8.08 -5.24 2.99
N ALA A 23 8.18 -5.25 1.64
CA ALA A 23 9.37 -4.82 0.92
C ALA A 23 9.65 -3.32 1.14
N ALA A 24 8.62 -2.47 1.11
CA ALA A 24 8.76 -1.04 1.36
C ALA A 24 9.29 -0.76 2.77
N VAL A 25 8.70 -1.40 3.79
CA VAL A 25 9.14 -1.23 5.19
C VAL A 25 10.53 -1.82 5.42
N ALA A 26 10.85 -2.96 4.82
CA ALA A 26 12.18 -3.56 4.90
C ALA A 26 13.26 -2.64 4.30
N SER A 27 13.03 -2.11 3.10
CA SER A 27 13.93 -1.14 2.46
C SER A 27 14.12 0.12 3.31
N LEU A 28 13.03 0.63 3.89
CA LEU A 28 13.06 1.81 4.76
C LEU A 28 13.83 1.55 6.07
N ALA A 29 13.68 0.35 6.64
CA ALA A 29 14.38 -0.08 7.85
C ALA A 29 15.87 -0.32 7.61
N LEU A 30 16.26 -0.89 6.46
CA LEU A 30 17.67 -1.09 6.09
C LEU A 30 18.40 0.24 5.88
N ARG A 31 17.72 1.27 5.35
CA ARG A 31 18.33 2.58 5.05
C ARG A 31 18.40 3.53 6.23
N ASN A 32 17.65 3.32 7.33
CA ASN A 32 17.60 4.24 8.46
C ASN A 32 18.04 3.58 9.78
N HIS A 33 19.11 4.10 10.40
CA HIS A 33 19.62 3.60 11.68
C HIS A 33 18.74 3.98 12.90
N SER A 34 17.76 4.87 12.76
CA SER A 34 16.93 5.37 13.87
C SER A 34 15.47 4.95 13.74
N MET A 35 15.01 4.16 14.73
CA MET A 35 13.62 3.67 14.82
C MET A 35 12.58 4.80 14.77
N SER A 36 12.88 5.96 15.36
CA SER A 36 11.97 7.12 15.37
C SER A 36 11.77 7.71 13.97
N HIS A 37 12.84 7.75 13.15
CA HIS A 37 12.74 8.22 11.76
C HIS A 37 11.96 7.23 10.90
N THR A 38 12.25 5.93 11.02
CA THR A 38 11.51 4.88 10.31
C THR A 38 10.02 4.91 10.65
N LEU A 39 9.66 5.11 11.93
CA LEU A 39 8.27 5.19 12.36
C LEU A 39 7.54 6.42 11.78
N LYS A 40 8.16 7.61 11.86
CA LYS A 40 7.58 8.84 11.31
C LYS A 40 7.36 8.72 9.80
N GLN A 41 8.33 8.16 9.09
CA GLN A 41 8.25 8.02 7.66
C GLN A 41 7.23 6.95 7.24
N GLY A 42 7.14 5.84 7.98
CA GLY A 42 6.08 4.84 7.81
C GLY A 42 4.68 5.41 8.05
N LEU A 43 4.50 6.24 9.09
CA LEU A 43 3.23 6.93 9.35
C LEU A 43 2.86 7.93 8.26
N ALA A 44 3.82 8.74 7.81
CA ALA A 44 3.60 9.70 6.72
C ALA A 44 3.23 8.98 5.42
N TRP A 45 3.93 7.89 5.10
CA TRP A 45 3.64 7.05 3.93
C TRP A 45 2.25 6.41 4.03
N GLY A 46 1.92 5.78 5.17
CA GLY A 46 0.61 5.13 5.38
C GLY A 46 -0.56 6.12 5.35
N MET A 47 -0.40 7.31 5.93
CA MET A 47 -1.40 8.37 5.84
C MET A 47 -1.57 8.86 4.40
N GLY A 48 -0.47 9.12 3.69
CA GLY A 48 -0.52 9.52 2.28
C GLY A 48 -1.23 8.48 1.43
N HIS A 49 -0.85 7.21 1.57
CA HIS A 49 -1.47 6.09 0.86
C HIS A 49 -2.98 6.00 1.13
N THR A 50 -3.40 6.06 2.39
CA THR A 50 -4.82 6.04 2.78
C THR A 50 -5.58 7.21 2.17
N ILE A 51 -5.03 8.43 2.22
CA ILE A 51 -5.67 9.62 1.65
C ILE A 51 -5.81 9.48 0.13
N THR A 52 -4.78 9.01 -0.57
CA THR A 52 -4.83 8.81 -2.02
C THR A 52 -5.88 7.76 -2.40
N LEU A 53 -5.91 6.61 -1.71
CA LEU A 53 -6.92 5.57 -1.94
C LEU A 53 -8.34 6.10 -1.68
N LEU A 54 -8.54 6.81 -0.57
CA LEU A 54 -9.84 7.40 -0.25
C LEU A 54 -10.26 8.41 -1.31
N ALA A 55 -9.38 9.31 -1.73
CA ALA A 55 -9.68 10.31 -2.74
C ALA A 55 -10.04 9.67 -4.08
N PHE A 56 -9.21 8.77 -4.59
CA PHE A 56 -9.42 8.14 -5.89
C PHE A 56 -10.66 7.23 -5.88
N SER A 57 -10.82 6.41 -4.84
CA SER A 57 -11.99 5.54 -4.70
C SER A 57 -13.28 6.34 -4.55
N SER A 58 -13.27 7.44 -3.79
CA SER A 58 -14.44 8.33 -3.67
C SER A 58 -14.81 8.95 -5.00
N VAL A 59 -13.84 9.40 -5.80
CA VAL A 59 -14.07 9.92 -7.15
C VAL A 59 -14.73 8.84 -8.02
N VAL A 60 -14.15 7.64 -8.08
CA VAL A 60 -14.69 6.52 -8.87
C VAL A 60 -16.12 6.16 -8.44
N LEU A 61 -16.38 6.07 -7.12
CA LEU A 61 -17.70 5.80 -6.56
C LEU A 61 -18.72 6.89 -6.92
N LEU A 62 -18.34 8.17 -6.81
CA LEU A 62 -19.23 9.30 -7.10
C LEU A 62 -19.56 9.44 -8.58
N LEU A 63 -18.60 9.14 -9.47
CA LEU A 63 -18.85 9.12 -10.91
C LEU A 63 -19.62 7.87 -11.36
N GLY A 64 -19.82 6.88 -10.48
CA GLY A 64 -20.39 5.57 -10.83
C GLY A 64 -19.61 4.87 -11.94
N SER A 65 -18.33 5.23 -12.13
CA SER A 65 -17.51 4.72 -13.21
C SER A 65 -16.81 3.44 -12.78
N VAL A 66 -16.69 2.49 -13.69
CA VAL A 66 -15.92 1.27 -13.46
C VAL A 66 -14.56 1.47 -14.11
N ILE A 67 -13.47 1.23 -13.36
CA ILE A 67 -12.12 1.26 -13.92
C ILE A 67 -12.05 0.16 -15.00
N PRO A 68 -11.75 0.49 -16.26
CA PRO A 68 -11.66 -0.52 -17.32
C PRO A 68 -10.60 -1.57 -16.99
N ALA A 69 -10.92 -2.85 -17.15
CA ALA A 69 -10.02 -3.96 -16.80
C ALA A 69 -8.63 -3.84 -17.44
N ARG A 70 -8.58 -3.34 -18.68
CA ARG A 70 -7.33 -3.11 -19.43
C ARG A 70 -6.41 -2.11 -18.75
N PHE A 71 -7.01 -1.06 -18.16
CA PHE A 71 -6.29 -0.03 -17.44
C PHE A 71 -5.76 -0.57 -16.10
N ALA A 72 -6.60 -1.31 -15.36
CA ALA A 72 -6.20 -1.97 -14.13
C ALA A 72 -5.03 -2.95 -14.37
N GLN A 73 -5.13 -3.81 -15.38
CA GLN A 73 -4.06 -4.75 -15.76
C GLN A 73 -2.75 -4.04 -16.12
N GLY A 74 -2.82 -2.90 -16.83
CA GLY A 74 -1.63 -2.10 -17.13
C GLY A 74 -0.95 -1.54 -15.88
N LEU A 75 -1.74 -1.04 -14.93
CA LEU A 75 -1.23 -0.55 -13.63
C LEU A 75 -0.65 -1.69 -12.79
N GLU A 76 -1.34 -2.83 -12.70
CA GLU A 76 -0.87 -4.03 -11.99
C GLU A 76 0.45 -4.53 -12.57
N PHE A 77 0.59 -4.55 -13.89
CA PHE A 77 1.84 -4.91 -14.55
C PHE A 77 2.98 -3.94 -14.20
N GLY A 78 2.71 -2.63 -14.20
CA GLY A 78 3.68 -1.62 -13.79
C GLY A 78 4.15 -1.78 -12.33
N VAL A 79 3.22 -2.05 -11.41
CA VAL A 79 3.53 -2.37 -10.01
C VAL A 79 4.36 -3.65 -9.94
N GLY A 80 4.02 -4.68 -10.71
CA GLY A 80 4.79 -5.92 -10.78
C GLY A 80 6.25 -5.69 -11.18
N LEU A 81 6.50 -4.88 -12.22
CA LEU A 81 7.86 -4.50 -12.62
C LEU A 81 8.59 -3.73 -11.52
N MET A 82 7.91 -2.81 -10.83
CA MET A 82 8.47 -2.07 -9.71
C MET A 82 8.90 -3.01 -8.57
N LEU A 83 8.08 -4.02 -8.24
CA LEU A 83 8.40 -5.00 -7.19
C LEU A 83 9.59 -5.88 -7.57
N VAL A 84 9.72 -6.29 -8.83
CA VAL A 84 10.92 -7.00 -9.31
C VAL A 84 12.16 -6.13 -9.15
N GLY A 85 12.09 -4.85 -9.54
CA GLY A 85 13.20 -3.91 -9.38
C GLY A 85 13.59 -3.70 -7.91
N LEU A 86 12.62 -3.52 -7.01
CA LEU A 86 12.87 -3.40 -5.57
C LEU A 86 13.46 -4.69 -4.98
N GLY A 87 13.00 -5.86 -5.43
CA GLY A 87 13.57 -7.14 -5.03
C GLY A 87 15.03 -7.29 -5.43
N LEU A 88 15.42 -6.75 -6.59
CA LEU A 88 16.82 -6.71 -7.03
C LEU A 88 17.67 -5.69 -6.24
N ASP A 89 17.12 -4.55 -5.79
CA ASP A 89 17.83 -3.56 -4.96
C ASP A 89 18.13 -4.08 -3.53
N VAL A 90 17.36 -5.06 -3.07
CA VAL A 90 17.51 -5.65 -1.73
C VAL A 90 18.59 -6.73 -1.66
N ILE A 91 18.94 -7.36 -2.79
CA ILE A 91 20.03 -8.37 -2.91
C ILE A 91 21.37 -7.66 -3.06
#